data_AF-A0AAD5QQV9-F1
#
_entry.id   AF-A0AAD5QQV9-F1
#
_cell.length_a   1.000
_cell.length_b   1.000
_cell.length_c   1.000
_cell.angle_alpha   90.00
_cell.angle_beta   90.00
_cell.angle_gamma   90.00
#
_symmetry.space_group_name_H-M   'P 1'
#
loop_
_entity.id
_entity.type
_entity.pdbx_description
1 polymer ?
#
loop_
_entity_poly.entity_id
_entity_poly.type
_entity_poly.pdbx_seq_one_letter_code
_entity_poly.pdbx_strand_id
1 'polypeptide(L)'
;MRFRRSCNMPVSRPIFLTILGTILGLSLTYCILSLARLQRHPHLSSECSGLIKPLQRTGLILVGIMTAAKYVDTRAYNVWKTWAKHVPGKVLFFVAENTVSTHPDLPLVRLKGVDDIYPPQKKSFAMVKWMAENYLDEFDWFLRAG
;
A
#
# COMPACT_ATOMS: atom_id res chain seq x y z
N MET A 1 -40.89 -46.50 40.33
CA MET A 1 -40.27 -45.17 40.54
C MET A 1 -38.86 -45.35 41.09
N ARG A 2 -37.81 -44.99 40.35
CA ARG A 2 -36.40 -45.22 40.73
C ARG A 2 -35.76 -43.88 41.10
N PHE A 3 -35.44 -43.70 42.39
CA PHE A 3 -34.81 -42.50 42.94
C PHE A 3 -33.39 -42.34 42.39
N ARG A 4 -33.08 -41.18 41.77
CA ARG A 4 -31.75 -40.83 41.27
C ARG A 4 -30.95 -40.21 42.43
N ARG A 5 -29.98 -40.93 42.98
CA ARG A 5 -29.04 -40.39 43.98
C ARG A 5 -28.12 -39.37 43.31
N SER A 6 -28.12 -38.14 43.80
CA SER A 6 -27.13 -37.12 43.44
C SER A 6 -25.80 -37.50 44.08
N CYS A 7 -24.77 -37.72 43.27
CA CYS A 7 -23.41 -38.01 43.74
C CYS A 7 -22.68 -36.69 43.96
N ASN A 8 -22.67 -36.17 45.18
CA ASN A 8 -21.77 -35.09 45.57
C ASN A 8 -20.35 -35.66 45.66
N MET A 9 -19.49 -35.34 44.70
CA MET A 9 -18.08 -35.70 44.79
C MET A 9 -17.36 -34.71 45.72
N PRO A 10 -16.74 -35.15 46.82
CA PRO A 10 -15.89 -34.27 47.63
C PRO A 10 -14.64 -33.95 46.81
N VAL A 11 -14.48 -32.68 46.44
CA VAL A 11 -13.25 -32.18 45.81
C VAL A 11 -12.10 -32.44 46.77
N SER A 12 -11.17 -33.32 46.39
CA SER A 12 -9.99 -33.57 47.22
C SER A 12 -9.11 -32.32 47.23
N ARG A 13 -8.55 -31.99 48.40
CA ARG A 13 -7.65 -30.84 48.60
C ARG A 13 -6.59 -30.64 47.50
N PRO A 14 -5.95 -31.68 46.93
CA PRO A 14 -4.99 -31.48 45.84
C PRO A 14 -5.63 -31.00 44.53
N ILE A 15 -6.86 -31.37 44.22
CA ILE A 15 -7.57 -30.93 43.00
C ILE A 15 -7.93 -29.44 43.11
N PHE A 16 -8.31 -28.98 44.31
CA PHE A 16 -8.57 -27.56 44.52
C PHE A 16 -7.29 -26.71 44.36
N LEU A 17 -6.16 -27.20 44.89
CA LEU A 17 -4.86 -26.54 44.77
C LEU A 17 -4.38 -26.45 43.31
N THR A 18 -4.58 -27.49 42.51
CA THR A 18 -4.19 -27.46 41.10
C THR A 18 -5.05 -26.49 40.28
N ILE A 19 -6.36 -26.46 40.50
CA ILE A 19 -7.26 -25.52 39.81
C ILE A 19 -6.95 -24.07 40.22
N LEU A 20 -6.67 -23.81 41.50
CA LEU A 20 -6.27 -22.48 41.95
C LEU A 20 -4.96 -22.03 41.29
N GLY A 21 -3.98 -22.96 41.19
CA GLY A 21 -2.71 -22.70 40.51
C GLY A 21 -2.86 -22.38 39.03
N THR A 22 -3.72 -23.10 38.29
CA THR A 22 -3.94 -22.85 36.86
C THR A 22 -4.65 -21.52 36.61
N ILE A 23 -5.63 -21.16 37.45
CA ILE A 23 -6.34 -19.87 37.34
C ILE A 23 -5.39 -18.71 37.61
N LEU A 24 -4.57 -18.79 38.67
CA LEU A 24 -3.57 -17.76 38.99
C LEU A 24 -2.51 -17.66 37.89
N GLY A 25 -2.03 -18.79 37.36
CA GLY A 25 -1.07 -18.84 36.27
C GLY A 25 -1.59 -18.21 34.97
N LEU A 26 -2.82 -18.52 34.58
CA LEU A 26 -3.46 -17.92 33.41
C LEU A 26 -3.69 -16.41 33.63
N SER A 27 -4.19 -16.01 34.80
CA SER A 27 -4.42 -14.60 35.13
C SER A 27 -3.12 -13.79 35.10
N LEU A 28 -2.03 -14.30 35.70
CA LEU A 28 -0.73 -13.66 35.69
C LEU A 28 -0.16 -13.57 34.28
N THR A 29 -0.29 -14.63 33.48
CA THR A 29 0.16 -14.64 32.08
C THR A 29 -0.61 -13.61 31.26
N TYR A 30 -1.94 -13.53 31.41
CA TYR A 30 -2.77 -12.50 30.78
C TYR A 30 -2.39 -11.09 31.23
N CYS A 31 -2.08 -10.87 32.51
CA CYS A 31 -1.60 -9.59 33.03
C CYS A 31 -0.23 -9.20 32.44
N ILE A 32 0.71 -10.13 32.34
CA ILE A 32 2.03 -9.85 31.73
C ILE A 32 1.87 -9.53 30.24
N LEU A 33 1.04 -10.28 29.52
CA LEU A 33 0.71 -10.02 28.11
C LEU A 33 -0.04 -8.69 27.93
N SER A 34 -0.94 -8.33 28.83
CA SER A 34 -1.69 -7.06 28.77
C SER A 34 -0.80 -5.87 29.08
N LEU A 35 0.09 -5.97 30.09
CA LEU A 35 1.08 -4.96 30.40
C LEU A 35 2.10 -4.80 29.26
N ALA A 36 2.56 -5.89 28.66
CA ALA A 36 3.44 -5.85 27.48
C ALA A 36 2.73 -5.25 26.24
N ARG A 37 1.42 -5.46 26.10
CA ARG A 37 0.61 -4.80 25.05
C ARG A 37 0.41 -3.31 25.34
N LEU A 38 0.23 -2.91 26.61
CA LEU A 38 0.15 -1.50 27.01
C LEU A 38 1.48 -0.78 26.77
N GLN A 39 2.63 -1.39 27.11
CA GLN A 39 3.96 -0.79 26.86
C GLN A 39 4.30 -0.68 25.37
N ARG A 40 3.74 -1.53 24.50
CA ARG A 40 3.90 -1.39 23.04
C ARG A 40 3.11 -0.23 22.43
N HIS A 41 2.11 0.32 23.13
CA HIS A 41 1.13 1.23 22.54
C HIS A 41 1.09 2.72 22.98
N PRO A 42 1.97 3.31 23.81
CA PRO A 42 1.85 4.75 24.06
C PRO A 42 2.55 5.63 23.01
N HIS A 43 3.49 5.11 22.21
CA HIS A 43 4.32 5.95 21.33
C HIS A 43 4.00 5.87 19.83
N LEU A 44 3.19 4.91 19.36
CA LEU A 44 2.93 4.77 17.91
C LEU A 44 1.53 5.23 17.47
N SER A 45 0.55 5.31 18.39
CA SER A 45 -0.83 5.68 18.04
C SER A 45 -1.10 7.19 18.07
N SER A 46 -0.38 7.94 18.92
CA SER A 46 -0.61 9.37 19.09
C SER A 46 0.00 10.22 17.96
N GLU A 47 1.16 9.83 17.42
CA GLU A 47 1.83 10.58 16.34
C GLU A 47 1.17 10.39 14.95
N CYS A 48 0.57 9.23 14.68
CA CYS A 48 -0.13 8.97 13.41
C CYS A 48 -1.51 9.63 13.30
N SER A 49 -2.13 10.03 14.41
CA SER A 49 -3.47 10.65 14.37
C SER A 49 -3.44 12.10 13.90
N GLY A 50 -2.31 12.80 14.06
CA GLY A 50 -2.09 14.14 13.50
C GLY A 50 -1.54 14.15 12.07
N LEU A 51 -1.06 13.00 11.57
CA LEU A 51 -0.46 12.88 10.23
C LEU A 51 -1.47 12.48 9.15
N ILE A 52 -2.61 11.89 9.52
CA ILE A 52 -3.73 11.68 8.59
C ILE A 52 -4.50 13.00 8.49
N LYS A 53 -3.89 14.00 7.85
CA LYS A 53 -4.72 14.97 7.14
C LYS A 53 -5.52 14.15 6.13
N PRO A 54 -6.85 14.33 6.02
CA PRO A 54 -7.59 13.73 4.93
C PRO A 54 -6.94 14.23 3.65
N LEU A 55 -6.18 13.33 3.02
CA LEU A 55 -5.48 13.61 1.80
C LEU A 55 -6.57 13.82 0.77
N GLN A 56 -6.84 15.08 0.45
CA GLN A 56 -7.79 15.44 -0.58
C GLN A 56 -7.19 14.99 -1.91
N ARG A 57 -7.35 13.71 -2.23
CA ARG A 57 -7.01 13.17 -3.54
C ARG A 57 -7.91 13.88 -4.54
N THR A 58 -7.27 14.55 -5.50
CA THR A 58 -7.95 15.42 -6.46
C THR A 58 -8.31 14.67 -7.73
N GLY A 59 -7.69 13.52 -8.01
CA GLY A 59 -7.90 12.77 -9.25
C GLY A 59 -8.15 11.27 -9.03
N LEU A 60 -8.96 10.67 -9.91
CA LEU A 60 -9.27 9.23 -9.84
C LEU A 60 -8.08 8.36 -10.26
N ILE A 61 -7.47 8.64 -11.41
CA ILE A 61 -6.42 7.76 -11.98
C ILE A 61 -5.27 8.54 -12.61
N LEU A 62 -4.04 8.12 -12.32
CA LEU A 62 -2.83 8.51 -13.03
C LEU A 62 -2.39 7.37 -13.96
N VAL A 63 -2.30 7.64 -15.26
CA VAL A 63 -1.86 6.67 -16.26
C VAL A 63 -0.45 7.04 -16.74
N GLY A 64 0.52 6.17 -16.47
CA GLY A 64 1.88 6.25 -16.99
C GLY A 64 2.05 5.36 -18.22
N ILE A 65 2.19 5.98 -19.38
CA ILE A 65 2.46 5.30 -20.66
C ILE A 65 3.96 5.32 -20.91
N MET A 66 4.59 4.16 -20.87
CA MET A 66 6.01 4.01 -21.16
C MET A 66 6.23 3.86 -22.66
N THR A 67 7.11 4.68 -23.26
CA THR A 67 7.40 4.60 -24.70
C THR A 67 8.88 4.80 -25.00
N ALA A 68 9.33 4.32 -26.16
CA ALA A 68 10.69 4.53 -26.66
C ALA A 68 10.76 5.80 -27.52
N ALA A 69 11.93 6.43 -27.62
CA ALA A 69 12.14 7.68 -28.35
C ALA A 69 11.57 7.63 -29.78
N LYS A 70 11.80 6.53 -30.50
CA LYS A 70 11.30 6.34 -31.87
C LYS A 70 9.77 6.31 -32.03
N TYR A 71 9.02 6.11 -30.95
CA TYR A 71 7.55 6.01 -30.99
C TYR A 71 6.84 7.21 -30.37
N VAL A 72 7.59 8.20 -29.87
CA VAL A 72 7.02 9.39 -29.24
C VAL A 72 6.18 10.20 -30.23
N ASP A 73 6.77 10.54 -31.37
CA ASP A 73 6.14 11.40 -32.37
C ASP A 73 5.10 10.67 -33.24
N THR A 74 4.91 9.37 -33.01
CA THR A 74 3.93 8.56 -33.75
C THR A 74 2.89 7.98 -32.81
N ARG A 75 3.21 6.85 -32.15
CA ARG A 75 2.27 6.10 -31.33
C ARG A 75 1.83 6.88 -30.10
N ALA A 76 2.77 7.45 -29.35
CA ALA A 76 2.44 8.19 -28.14
C ALA A 76 1.61 9.43 -28.45
N TYR A 77 1.99 10.18 -29.50
CA TYR A 77 1.21 11.32 -29.95
C TYR A 77 -0.21 10.96 -30.40
N ASN A 78 -0.38 9.86 -31.15
CA ASN A 78 -1.71 9.40 -31.57
C ASN A 78 -2.58 8.95 -30.38
N VAL A 79 -1.98 8.28 -29.40
CA VAL A 79 -2.66 7.93 -28.14
C VAL A 79 -3.10 9.20 -27.40
N TRP A 80 -2.20 10.19 -27.29
CA TRP A 80 -2.51 11.47 -26.68
C TRP A 80 -3.64 12.21 -27.40
N LYS A 81 -3.65 12.22 -28.74
CA LYS A 81 -4.70 12.88 -29.51
C LYS A 81 -6.07 12.21 -29.42
N THR A 82 -6.12 10.93 -29.06
CA THR A 82 -7.34 10.13 -29.07
C THR A 82 -7.85 9.87 -27.66
N TRP A 83 -7.77 8.65 -27.16
CA TRP A 83 -8.45 8.22 -25.93
C TRP A 83 -7.83 8.83 -24.66
N ALA A 84 -6.54 9.17 -24.66
CA ALA A 84 -5.86 9.66 -23.45
C ALA A 84 -6.48 10.96 -22.91
N LYS A 85 -7.02 11.82 -23.77
CA LYS A 85 -7.73 13.06 -23.39
C LYS A 85 -9.05 12.83 -22.67
N HIS A 86 -9.63 11.64 -22.83
CA HIS A 86 -10.95 11.30 -22.30
C HIS A 86 -10.84 10.50 -20.98
N VAL A 87 -9.62 10.25 -20.51
CA VAL A 87 -9.40 9.58 -19.22
C VAL A 87 -9.83 10.52 -18.09
N PRO A 88 -10.66 10.07 -17.12
CA PRO A 88 -11.05 10.86 -15.97
C PRO A 88 -9.90 10.95 -14.95
N GLY A 89 -8.81 11.61 -15.35
CA GLY A 89 -7.56 11.63 -14.61
C GLY A 89 -6.44 12.29 -15.40
N LYS A 90 -5.20 11.85 -15.17
CA LYS A 90 -4.02 12.41 -15.83
C LYS A 90 -3.26 11.33 -16.58
N VAL A 91 -2.80 11.64 -17.78
CA VAL A 91 -1.99 10.74 -18.60
C VAL A 91 -0.63 11.39 -18.84
N LEU A 92 0.44 10.65 -18.56
CA LEU A 92 1.82 11.08 -18.74
C LEU A 92 2.58 10.06 -19.59
N PHE A 93 3.44 10.56 -20.47
CA PHE A 93 4.27 9.74 -21.35
C PHE A 93 5.71 9.70 -20.85
N PHE A 94 6.22 8.53 -20.51
CA PHE A 94 7.53 8.33 -19.93
C PHE A 94 8.54 7.86 -20.97
N VAL A 95 9.63 8.61 -21.09
CA VAL A 95 10.67 8.43 -22.11
C VAL A 95 12.07 8.44 -21.50
N ALA A 96 13.07 8.03 -22.29
CA ALA A 96 14.47 8.06 -21.89
C ALA A 96 14.97 9.52 -21.80
N GLU A 97 16.02 9.76 -21.01
CA GLU A 97 16.52 11.11 -20.70
C GLU A 97 16.78 11.97 -21.93
N ASN A 98 17.40 11.39 -22.96
CA ASN A 98 17.82 12.09 -24.17
C ASN A 98 16.74 12.13 -25.27
N THR A 99 15.48 11.87 -24.92
CA THR A 99 14.39 11.84 -25.89
C THR A 99 13.93 13.24 -26.27
N VAL A 100 14.00 13.54 -27.56
CA VAL A 100 13.46 14.77 -28.15
C VAL A 100 12.16 14.41 -28.90
N SER A 101 11.16 15.29 -28.81
CA SER A 101 9.90 15.16 -29.52
C SER A 101 9.69 16.41 -30.36
N THR A 102 9.09 16.24 -31.53
CA THR A 102 8.62 17.34 -32.39
C THR A 102 7.31 17.96 -31.89
N HIS A 103 6.67 17.37 -30.86
CA HIS A 103 5.41 17.85 -30.28
C HIS A 103 5.63 18.43 -28.88
N PRO A 104 5.77 19.77 -28.73
CA PRO A 104 6.07 20.39 -27.44
C PRO A 104 4.93 20.26 -26.41
N ASP A 105 3.69 20.09 -26.87
CA ASP A 105 2.50 19.99 -26.01
C ASP A 105 2.28 18.58 -25.44
N LEU A 106 3.02 17.58 -25.91
CA LEU A 106 2.88 16.20 -25.44
C LEU A 106 3.39 16.12 -23.99
N PRO A 107 2.59 15.63 -23.02
CA PRO A 107 2.97 15.61 -21.61
C PRO A 107 4.03 14.53 -21.33
N LEU A 108 5.27 14.88 -21.67
CA LEU A 108 6.44 14.01 -21.64
C LEU A 108 7.22 14.16 -20.33
N VAL A 109 7.50 13.03 -19.71
CA VAL A 109 8.40 12.90 -18.56
C VAL A 109 9.67 12.17 -19.00
N ARG A 110 10.80 12.88 -18.95
CA ARG A 110 12.13 12.33 -19.25
C ARG A 110 12.74 11.76 -17.98
N LEU A 111 12.93 10.44 -17.94
CA LEU A 111 13.48 9.75 -16.78
C LEU A 111 15.01 9.83 -16.80
N LYS A 112 15.60 10.41 -15.75
CA LYS A 112 17.06 10.55 -15.61
C LYS A 112 17.75 9.20 -15.48
N GLY A 113 18.89 9.04 -16.16
CA GLY A 113 19.71 7.83 -16.10
C GLY A 113 19.07 6.60 -16.73
N VAL A 114 18.05 6.76 -17.55
CA VAL A 114 17.31 5.68 -18.22
C VAL A 114 17.47 5.77 -19.73
N ASP A 115 17.72 4.62 -20.35
CA ASP A 115 17.81 4.43 -21.80
C ASP A 115 16.65 3.58 -22.34
N ASP A 116 16.67 3.34 -23.66
CA ASP A 116 15.69 2.53 -24.40
C ASP A 116 16.19 1.09 -24.64
N ILE A 117 17.20 0.62 -23.90
CA ILE A 117 17.78 -0.70 -24.10
C ILE A 117 16.80 -1.77 -23.59
N TYR A 118 16.59 -2.81 -24.42
CA TYR A 118 15.79 -3.98 -24.04
C TYR A 118 16.63 -4.96 -23.22
N PRO A 119 16.13 -5.52 -22.10
CA PRO A 119 14.76 -5.42 -21.58
C PRO A 119 14.49 -4.16 -20.73
N PRO A 120 13.28 -3.56 -20.81
CA PRO A 120 12.97 -2.23 -20.27
C PRO A 120 12.65 -2.23 -18.77
N GLN A 121 13.38 -3.02 -17.97
CA GLN A 121 13.10 -3.14 -16.54
C GLN A 121 13.38 -1.84 -15.80
N LYS A 122 14.58 -1.28 -16.02
CA LYS A 122 15.06 -0.04 -15.38
C LYS A 122 14.13 1.14 -15.62
N LYS A 123 13.70 1.33 -16.88
CA LYS A 123 12.76 2.40 -17.25
C LYS A 123 11.45 2.30 -16.49
N SER A 124 10.98 1.08 -16.35
CA SER A 124 9.67 0.86 -15.78
C SER A 124 9.61 1.02 -14.26
N PHE A 125 10.68 0.65 -13.56
CA PHE A 125 10.83 0.97 -12.13
C PHE A 125 11.03 2.47 -11.91
N ALA A 126 11.81 3.13 -12.76
CA ALA A 126 11.99 4.58 -12.71
C ALA A 126 10.67 5.33 -12.93
N MET A 127 9.81 4.86 -13.83
CA MET A 127 8.46 5.41 -14.02
C MET A 127 7.60 5.31 -12.77
N VAL A 128 7.50 4.12 -12.16
CA VAL A 128 6.68 3.91 -10.95
C VAL A 128 7.21 4.75 -9.79
N LYS A 129 8.53 4.79 -9.61
CA LYS A 129 9.19 5.64 -8.62
C LYS A 129 8.81 7.11 -8.82
N TRP A 130 8.92 7.62 -10.06
CA TRP A 130 8.58 9.00 -10.36
C TRP A 130 7.11 9.32 -10.08
N MET A 131 6.18 8.44 -10.46
CA MET A 131 4.75 8.63 -10.17
C MET A 131 4.48 8.68 -8.67
N ALA A 132 5.14 7.83 -7.87
CA ALA A 132 5.01 7.86 -6.43
C ALA A 132 5.59 9.16 -5.83
N GLU A 133 6.78 9.59 -6.26
CA GLU A 133 7.41 10.80 -5.74
C GLU A 133 6.64 12.09 -6.05
N ASN A 134 5.84 12.11 -7.12
CA ASN A 134 5.16 13.33 -7.58
C ASN A 134 3.64 13.32 -7.35
N TYR A 135 3.01 12.15 -7.29
CA TYR A 135 1.55 12.03 -7.37
C TYR A 135 0.94 10.96 -6.45
N LEU A 136 1.73 10.29 -5.60
CA LEU A 136 1.23 9.26 -4.66
C LEU A 136 0.01 9.71 -3.87
N ASP A 137 0.02 10.99 -3.51
CA ASP A 137 -0.96 11.61 -2.63
C ASP A 137 -2.10 12.32 -3.37
N GLU A 138 -2.02 12.45 -4.70
CA GLU A 138 -2.99 13.19 -5.52
C GLU A 138 -4.03 12.29 -6.20
N PHE A 139 -3.68 11.03 -6.48
CA PHE A 139 -4.50 10.10 -7.23
C PHE A 139 -4.85 8.83 -6.44
N ASP A 140 -6.05 8.30 -6.65
CA ASP A 140 -6.48 7.03 -6.02
C ASP A 140 -5.83 5.81 -6.68
N TRP A 141 -5.69 5.83 -8.00
CA TRP A 141 -5.24 4.68 -8.78
C TRP A 141 -4.07 5.03 -9.71
N PHE A 142 -3.18 4.07 -9.90
CA PHE A 142 -2.05 4.17 -10.81
C PHE A 142 -2.15 3.07 -11.86
N LEU A 143 -2.13 3.44 -13.13
CA LEU A 143 -2.12 2.52 -14.25
C LEU A 143 -0.81 2.65 -15.01
N ARG A 144 -0.19 1.52 -15.29
CA ARG A 144 0.94 1.42 -16.21
C ARG A 144 0.48 0.87 -17.56
N ALA A 145 0.89 1.50 -18.64
CA ALA A 145 0.75 1.00 -20.01
C ALA A 145 2.10 1.09 -20.76
N GLY A 146 2.28 0.29 -21.81
CA GLY A 146 3.51 0.23 -22.61
C GLY A 146 3.26 -0.13 -24.06
#